data_AF-A0A1G2HZS0-F1
#
_entry.id   AF-A0A1G2HZS0-F1
#
_cell.length_a   1.000
_cell.length_b   1.000
_cell.length_c   1.000
_cell.angle_alpha   90.00
_cell.angle_beta   90.00
_cell.angle_gamma   90.00
#
_symmetry.space_group_name_H-M   'P 1'
#
loop_
_entity.id
_entity.type
_entity.pdbx_description
1 polymer ?
#
loop_
_entity_poly.entity_id
_entity_poly.type
_entity_poly.pdbx_seq_one_letter_code
_entity_poly.pdbx_strand_id
1 'polypeptide(L)' 'MNKVTISKNEYVKLQRQAEGYRKLTGRVFEFLIKDSPEDVAEDFKKTNLYTKGFLRDLKDGLQKSSYGKK' A
#
# COMPACT_ATOMS: atom_id res chain seq x y z
N MET A 1 13.54 -18.93 -16.69
CA MET A 1 14.31 -17.96 -15.87
C MET A 1 15.59 -17.64 -16.60
N ASN A 2 15.73 -16.43 -17.13
CA ASN A 2 16.94 -16.04 -17.87
C ASN A 2 18.02 -15.62 -16.87
N LYS A 3 19.14 -16.35 -16.84
CA LYS A 3 20.30 -16.01 -16.01
C LYS A 3 21.07 -14.89 -16.70
N VAL A 4 20.89 -13.67 -16.20
CA VAL A 4 21.61 -12.49 -16.68
C VAL A 4 22.86 -12.30 -15.82
N THR A 5 24.02 -12.29 -16.46
CA THR A 5 25.31 -12.05 -15.78
C THR A 5 25.69 -10.59 -15.98
N ILE A 6 25.98 -9.88 -14.89
CA ILE A 6 26.38 -8.47 -14.92
C ILE A 6 27.68 -8.27 -14.15
N SER A 7 28.37 -7.16 -14.44
CA SER A 7 29.56 -6.78 -13.68
C SER A 7 29.20 -6.42 -12.24
N LYS A 8 30.15 -6.60 -11.31
CA LYS A 8 29.96 -6.23 -9.90
C LYS A 8 29.59 -4.75 -9.74
N ASN A 9 30.19 -3.88 -10.55
CA ASN A 9 29.91 -2.44 -10.50
C ASN A 9 28.47 -2.15 -10.92
N GLU A 10 27.98 -2.80 -11.97
CA GLU A 10 26.60 -2.64 -12.44
C GLU A 10 25.61 -3.18 -11.40
N TYR A 11 25.93 -4.32 -10.77
CA TYR A 11 25.12 -4.86 -9.67
C TYR A 11 24.99 -3.87 -8.51
N VAL A 12 26.09 -3.30 -8.03
CA VAL A 12 26.08 -2.36 -6.90
C VAL A 12 25.29 -1.09 -7.24
N LYS A 13 25.40 -0.61 -8.49
CA LYS A 13 24.63 0.54 -8.97
C LYS A 13 23.12 0.24 -8.96
N LEU A 14 22.71 -0.89 -9.54
CA LEU A 14 21.31 -1.31 -9.58
C LEU A 14 20.75 -1.57 -8.17
N GLN A 15 21.55 -2.14 -7.27
CA GLN A 15 21.16 -2.36 -5.87
C GLN A 15 20.85 -1.03 -5.16
N ARG A 16 21.73 -0.03 -5.30
CA ARG A 16 21.51 1.31 -4.73
C ARG A 16 20.25 1.99 -5.28
N GLN A 17 20.01 1.86 -6.59
CA GLN A 17 18.80 2.37 -7.22
C GLN A 17 17.55 1.69 -6.65
N ALA A 18 17.55 0.36 -6.56
CA ALA A 18 16.44 -0.41 -5.99
C ALA A 18 16.15 -0.04 -4.54
N GLU A 19 17.19 0.15 -3.71
CA GLU A 19 17.04 0.63 -2.33
C GLU A 19 16.46 2.05 -2.26
N GLY A 20 16.91 2.95 -3.14
CA GLY A 20 16.37 4.30 -3.27
C GLY A 20 14.88 4.28 -3.64
N TYR A 21 14.50 3.51 -4.65
CA TYR A 21 13.11 3.33 -5.04
C TYR A 21 12.28 2.77 -3.89
N ARG A 22 12.74 1.72 -3.19
CA ARG A 22 12.01 1.14 -2.05
C ARG A 22 11.77 2.16 -0.93
N LYS A 23 12.76 2.98 -0.60
CA LYS A 23 12.64 4.02 0.43
C LYS A 23 11.66 5.11 0.04
N LEU A 24 11.64 5.49 -1.24
CA LEU A 24 10.71 6.49 -1.77
C LEU A 24 9.29 5.94 -1.87
N THR A 25 9.11 4.74 -2.44
CA THR A 25 7.79 4.12 -2.56
C THR A 25 7.18 3.87 -1.19
N GLY A 26 7.95 3.37 -0.22
CA GLY A 26 7.45 3.16 1.15
C GLY A 26 6.86 4.43 1.76
N ARG A 27 7.60 5.54 1.71
CA ARG A 27 7.16 6.83 2.27
C ARG A 27 6.03 7.48 1.47
N VAL A 28 6.04 7.35 0.14
CA VAL A 28 4.99 7.91 -0.72
C VAL A 28 3.67 7.16 -0.53
N PHE A 29 3.70 5.83 -0.45
CA PHE A 29 2.51 5.05 -0.13
C PHE A 29 2.02 5.30 1.31
N GLU A 30 2.92 5.46 2.29
CA GLU A 30 2.53 5.84 3.65
C GLU A 30 1.91 7.24 3.74
N PHE A 31 2.32 8.17 2.87
CA PHE A 31 1.75 9.52 2.84
C PHE A 31 0.41 9.59 2.10
N LEU A 32 0.25 8.80 1.02
CA LEU A 32 -0.97 8.76 0.20
C LEU A 32 -2.06 7.87 0.78
N ILE A 33 -1.71 6.81 1.53
CA ILE A 33 -2.66 5.96 2.25
C ILE A 33 -2.86 6.56 3.65
N LYS A 34 -3.42 7.76 3.69
CA LYS A 34 -3.81 8.46 4.91
C LYS A 34 -5.32 8.48 5.12
N ASP A 35 -6.07 7.79 4.27
CA ASP A 35 -7.51 7.66 4.41
C ASP A 35 -7.79 6.87 5.69
N SER A 36 -8.52 7.49 6.61
CA SER A 36 -8.98 6.82 7.82
C SER A 36 -9.86 5.62 7.45
N PRO A 37 -10.05 4.64 8.35
CA PRO A 37 -11.05 3.59 8.16
C PRO A 37 -12.43 4.13 7.76
N GLU A 38 -12.78 5.33 8.22
CA GLU A 38 -13.97 6.08 7.85
C GLU A 38 -13.97 6.55 6.39
N ASP A 39 -12.86 7.13 5.91
CA ASP A 39 -12.73 7.62 4.54
C ASP A 39 -12.84 6.46 3.53
N VAL A 40 -12.19 5.33 3.83
CA VAL A 40 -12.28 4.11 3.01
C VAL A 40 -13.72 3.59 2.98
N ALA A 41 -14.41 3.54 4.12
CA ALA A 41 -15.79 3.08 4.16
C ALA A 41 -16.74 4.01 3.39
N GLU A 42 -16.53 5.33 3.44
CA GLU A 42 -17.30 6.30 2.68
C GLU A 42 -17.06 6.21 1.18
N ASP A 43 -15.84 5.92 0.73
CA ASP A 43 -15.56 5.72 -0.70
C ASP A 43 -16.26 4.48 -1.25
N PHE A 44 -16.27 3.38 -0.49
CA PHE A 44 -17.03 2.19 -0.87
C PHE A 44 -18.55 2.46 -0.88
N LYS A 45 -19.05 3.25 0.07
CA LYS A 45 -20.45 3.67 0.12
C LYS A 45 -20.84 4.52 -1.10
N LYS A 46 -19.98 5.41 -1.59
CA LYS A 46 -20.22 6.23 -2.79
C LYS A 46 -20.42 5.40 -4.05
N THR A 47 -19.86 4.19 -4.12
CA THR A 47 -20.08 3.29 -5.28
C THR A 47 -21.52 2.78 -5.37
N ASN A 48 -22.28 2.79 -4.26
CA ASN A 48 -23.63 2.23 -4.17
C ASN A 48 -23.73 0.74 -4.57
N LEU A 49 -22.61 0.01 -4.58
CA LEU A 49 -22.53 -1.41 -4.94
C LEU A 49 -22.61 -2.35 -3.73
N TYR A 50 -22.45 -1.80 -2.52
CA TYR A 50 -22.27 -2.59 -1.31
C TYR A 50 -23.40 -2.39 -0.30
N THR A 51 -23.74 -3.46 0.40
CA THR A 51 -24.79 -3.43 1.43
C THR A 51 -24.31 -2.69 2.68
N LYS A 52 -25.24 -2.14 3.46
CA LYS A 52 -24.94 -1.49 4.75
C LYS A 52 -24.21 -2.42 5.72
N GLY A 53 -24.53 -3.73 5.68
CA GLY A 53 -23.85 -4.75 6.49
C GLY A 53 -22.38 -4.88 6.10
N PHE A 54 -22.09 -5.03 4.80
CA PHE A 54 -20.73 -5.10 4.29
C PHE A 54 -19.91 -3.86 4.67
N LEU A 55 -20.48 -2.65 4.51
CA LEU A 55 -19.78 -1.40 4.83
C LEU A 55 -19.43 -1.29 6.33
N ARG A 56 -20.30 -1.77 7.21
CA ARG A 56 -20.04 -1.83 8.66
C ARG A 56 -18.91 -2.81 8.97
N ASP A 57 -18.98 -4.01 8.41
CA ASP A 57 -17.99 -5.05 8.67
C ASP A 57 -16.61 -4.67 8.09
N LEU A 58 -16.59 -3.98 6.95
CA LEU A 58 -15.39 -3.38 6.35
C LEU A 58 -14.77 -2.36 7.30
N LYS A 59 -15.55 -1.41 7.81
CA LYS A 59 -15.07 -0.39 8.75
C LYS A 59 -14.50 -1.02 10.03
N ASP A 60 -15.23 -1.95 10.64
CA ASP A 60 -14.81 -2.63 11.85
C ASP A 60 -13.53 -3.46 11.64
N GLY A 61 -13.42 -4.10 10.47
CA GLY A 61 -12.23 -4.85 10.07
C GLY A 61 -11.02 -3.94 9.89
N LEU A 62 -11.19 -2.80 9.20
CA LEU A 62 -10.13 -1.81 9.00
C LEU A 62 -9.63 -1.24 10.34
N GLN A 63 -10.53 -0.88 11.24
CA GLN A 63 -10.20 -0.36 12.58
C GLN A 63 -9.41 -1.37 13.44
N LYS A 64 -9.72 -2.67 13.32
CA LYS A 64 -9.04 -3.73 14.10
C LYS A 64 -7.73 -4.22 13.47
N SER A 65 -7.54 -3.95 12.18
CA SER A 65 -6.36 -4.39 11.43
C SER A 65 -5.13 -3.50 11.68
N SER A 66 -3.99 -3.86 11.09
CA SER A 66 -2.80 -3.00 11.05
C SER A 66 -3.02 -1.70 10.27
N TYR A 67 -4.11 -1.58 9.51
CA TYR A 67 -4.53 -0.36 8.84
C TYR A 67 -4.97 0.71 9.86
N GLY A 68 -5.86 0.38 10.80
CA GLY A 68 -6.31 1.30 11.84
C GLY A 68 -5.28 1.61 12.93
N LYS A 69 -4.11 0.96 12.91
CA LYS A 69 -2.98 1.24 13.82
C LYS A 69 -1.93 2.17 13.22
N LYS A 70 -2.04 2.48 11.92
CA LYS A 70 -1.20 3.46 11.23
C LYS A 70 -1.84 4.84 11.29
#